data_AF-A0A834D4X2-F1
#
_entry.id   AF-A0A834D4X2-F1
#
_cell.length_a   1.000
_cell.length_b   1.000
_cell.length_c   1.000
_cell.angle_alpha   90.00
_cell.angle_beta   90.00
_cell.angle_gamma   90.00
#
_symmetry.space_group_name_H-M   'P 1'
#
loop_
_entity.id
_entity.type
_entity.pdbx_description
1 polymer ?
#
loop_
_entity_poly.entity_id
_entity_poly.type
_entity_poly.pdbx_seq_one_letter_code
_entity_poly.pdbx_strand_id
1 'polypeptide(L)'
;MADLRSIAECTISSGYAKECVSIYKIIRQSIVDEGVYHLGVEKLSSSQLNKMDWEVLESKIKNWLDTVKISMRTLFTGEKILCDHVFASSDSIRESCFTEISKQGATILFSFPEVVAKSKKSPEKIFRVLDIYTAISENWPEIESIFSFESTASVRYQAITSLIRLK
;
A
#
# COMPACT_ATOMS: atom_id res chain seq x y z
N MET A 1 10.12 17.93 -12.42
CA MET A 1 10.74 16.97 -11.47
C MET A 1 12.17 17.34 -11.11
N ALA A 2 13.02 17.81 -12.05
CA ALA A 2 14.38 18.26 -11.73
C ALA A 2 14.42 19.31 -10.59
N ASP A 3 13.47 20.26 -10.59
CA ASP A 3 13.42 21.35 -9.60
C ASP A 3 13.28 20.85 -8.15
N LEU A 4 12.44 19.85 -7.90
CA LEU A 4 12.21 19.32 -6.54
C LEU A 4 13.45 18.67 -5.94
N ARG A 5 14.22 17.94 -6.77
CA ARG A 5 15.47 17.33 -6.33
C ARG A 5 16.50 18.40 -5.99
N SER A 6 16.70 19.38 -6.88
CA SER A 6 17.66 20.46 -6.64
C SER A 6 17.32 21.29 -5.41
N ILE A 7 16.03 21.54 -5.16
CA ILE A 7 15.56 22.22 -3.95
C ILE A 7 15.86 21.39 -2.70
N ALA A 8 15.54 20.08 -2.71
CA ALA A 8 15.82 19.20 -1.58
C ALA A 8 17.33 19.11 -1.29
N GLU A 9 18.16 18.91 -2.32
CA GLU A 9 19.62 18.87 -2.21
C GLU A 9 20.20 20.17 -1.63
N CYS A 10 19.74 21.34 -2.13
CA CYS A 10 20.15 22.64 -1.62
C CYS A 10 19.73 22.87 -0.16
N THR A 11 18.50 22.46 0.20
CA THR A 11 17.97 22.62 1.56
C THR A 11 18.74 21.74 2.55
N ILE A 12 19.02 20.50 2.16
CA ILE A 12 19.81 19.54 2.95
C ILE A 12 21.25 20.04 3.12
N SER A 13 21.91 20.48 2.04
CA SER A 13 23.30 20.98 2.11
C SER A 13 23.42 22.28 2.92
N SER A 14 22.34 23.04 3.02
CA SER A 14 22.24 24.23 3.88
C SER A 14 21.99 23.91 5.35
N GLY A 15 21.90 22.63 5.74
CA GLY A 15 21.75 22.19 7.13
C GLY A 15 20.29 21.97 7.58
N TYR A 16 19.31 22.14 6.70
CA TYR A 16 17.87 22.03 7.01
C TYR A 16 17.27 20.68 6.60
N ALA A 17 18.05 19.61 6.73
CA ALA A 17 17.64 18.28 6.28
C ALA A 17 16.39 17.77 7.03
N LYS A 18 16.29 18.05 8.33
CA LYS A 18 15.17 17.58 9.17
C LYS A 18 13.86 18.24 8.74
N GLU A 19 13.87 19.55 8.53
CA GLU A 19 12.72 20.35 8.12
C GLU A 19 12.28 19.96 6.71
N CYS A 20 13.23 19.82 5.78
CA CYS A 20 12.95 19.38 4.41
C CYS A 20 12.22 18.02 4.38
N VAL A 21 12.77 17.03 5.10
CA VAL A 21 12.21 15.68 5.18
C VAL A 21 10.86 15.68 5.88
N SER A 22 10.70 16.43 6.97
CA SER A 22 9.44 16.52 7.70
C SER A 22 8.32 17.11 6.85
N ILE A 23 8.57 18.23 6.15
CA ILE A 23 7.58 18.87 5.28
C ILE A 23 7.22 17.95 4.11
N TYR A 24 8.23 17.31 3.48
CA TYR A 24 8.01 16.36 2.41
C TYR A 24 7.06 15.23 2.85
N LYS A 25 7.36 14.60 4.00
CA LYS A 25 6.53 13.52 4.56
C LYS A 25 5.11 13.96 4.82
N ILE A 26 4.90 15.09 5.51
CA ILE A 26 3.55 15.60 5.81
C ILE A 26 2.71 15.77 4.55
N ILE A 27 3.25 16.47 3.53
CA ILE A 27 2.51 16.77 2.30
C ILE A 27 2.24 15.48 1.52
N ARG A 28 3.26 14.65 1.32
CA ARG A 28 3.14 13.44 0.51
C ARG A 28 2.29 12.37 1.19
N GLN A 29 2.39 12.22 2.50
CA GLN A 29 1.52 11.35 3.29
C GLN A 29 0.06 11.78 3.18
N SER A 30 -0.24 13.08 3.30
CA SER A 30 -1.61 13.58 3.10
C SER A 30 -2.16 13.21 1.71
N ILE A 31 -1.35 13.32 0.66
CA ILE A 31 -1.76 12.98 -0.71
C ILE A 31 -2.00 11.47 -0.85
N VAL A 32 -1.11 10.65 -0.28
CA VAL A 32 -1.27 9.18 -0.33
C VAL A 32 -2.47 8.72 0.48
N ASP A 33 -2.67 9.25 1.69
CA ASP A 33 -3.81 8.95 2.55
C ASP A 33 -5.14 9.35 1.88
N GLU A 34 -5.18 10.51 1.22
CA GLU A 34 -6.35 10.94 0.44
C GLU A 34 -6.60 9.99 -0.75
N GLY A 35 -5.54 9.58 -1.45
CA GLY A 35 -5.65 8.59 -2.53
C GLY A 35 -6.19 7.24 -2.05
N VAL A 36 -5.68 6.74 -0.92
CA VAL A 36 -6.17 5.50 -0.27
C VAL A 36 -7.65 5.63 0.10
N TYR A 37 -8.05 6.78 0.66
CA TYR A 37 -9.43 7.06 1.03
C TYR A 37 -10.38 7.06 -0.18
N HIS A 38 -10.05 7.78 -1.26
CA HIS A 38 -10.89 7.84 -2.46
C HIS A 38 -10.98 6.52 -3.21
N LEU A 39 -9.97 5.65 -3.07
CA LEU A 39 -10.01 4.28 -3.61
C LEU A 39 -10.87 3.31 -2.76
N GLY A 40 -11.49 3.79 -1.67
CA GLY A 40 -12.36 2.99 -0.82
C GLY A 40 -11.61 1.94 0.01
N VAL A 41 -10.32 2.17 0.28
CA VAL A 41 -9.52 1.29 1.12
C VAL A 41 -9.89 1.52 2.58
N GLU A 42 -10.63 0.57 3.14
CA GLU A 42 -11.11 0.64 4.52
C GLU A 42 -10.51 -0.49 5.36
N LYS A 43 -10.21 -0.19 6.62
CA LYS A 43 -9.82 -1.20 7.59
C LYS A 43 -11.07 -1.94 8.06
N LEU A 44 -11.17 -3.23 7.72
CA LEU A 44 -12.23 -4.11 8.21
C LEU A 44 -11.70 -5.08 9.25
N SER A 45 -12.48 -5.32 10.30
CA SER A 45 -12.22 -6.38 11.27
C SER A 45 -12.97 -7.67 10.91
N SER A 46 -12.46 -8.81 11.41
CA SER A 46 -13.12 -10.11 11.21
C SER A 46 -14.54 -10.17 11.77
N SER A 47 -14.82 -9.43 12.85
CA SER A 47 -16.16 -9.36 13.44
C SER A 47 -17.14 -8.59 12.56
N GLN A 48 -16.71 -7.50 11.92
CA GLN A 48 -17.51 -6.76 10.93
C GLN A 48 -17.81 -7.63 9.71
N LEU A 49 -16.79 -8.32 9.18
CA LEU A 49 -16.94 -9.16 8.00
C LEU A 49 -17.90 -10.34 8.25
N ASN A 50 -17.79 -11.01 9.41
CA ASN A 50 -18.66 -12.15 9.73
C ASN A 50 -20.14 -11.81 9.95
N LYS A 51 -20.46 -10.53 10.20
CA LYS A 51 -21.84 -10.03 10.34
C LYS A 51 -22.39 -9.43 9.04
N MET A 52 -21.55 -9.36 8.00
CA MET A 52 -21.90 -8.74 6.73
C MET A 52 -22.58 -9.74 5.80
N ASP A 53 -23.62 -9.29 5.12
CA ASP A 53 -24.30 -10.06 4.08
C ASP A 53 -23.35 -10.37 2.92
N TRP A 54 -23.58 -11.51 2.27
CA TRP A 54 -22.68 -12.02 1.24
C TRP A 54 -22.58 -11.06 0.05
N GLU A 55 -23.71 -10.48 -0.37
CA GLU A 55 -23.78 -9.55 -1.50
C GLU A 55 -22.94 -8.29 -1.26
N VAL A 56 -22.93 -7.80 -0.01
CA VAL A 56 -22.12 -6.64 0.39
C VAL A 56 -20.64 -7.00 0.42
N LEU A 57 -20.30 -8.18 0.96
CA LEU A 57 -18.93 -8.67 0.96
C LEU A 57 -18.41 -8.89 -0.46
N GLU A 58 -19.21 -9.50 -1.34
CA GLU A 58 -18.83 -9.72 -2.73
C GLU A 58 -18.57 -8.39 -3.46
N SER A 59 -19.41 -7.39 -3.24
CA SER A 59 -19.21 -6.04 -3.78
C SER A 59 -17.90 -5.42 -3.28
N LYS A 60 -17.58 -5.52 -1.98
CA LYS A 60 -16.31 -5.04 -1.43
C LYS A 60 -15.10 -5.81 -1.97
N ILE A 61 -15.21 -7.11 -2.21
CA ILE A 61 -14.15 -7.90 -2.84
C ILE A 61 -13.90 -7.40 -4.27
N LYS A 62 -14.95 -7.21 -5.08
CA LYS A 62 -14.83 -6.67 -6.44
C LYS A 62 -14.16 -5.30 -6.44
N ASN A 63 -14.61 -4.39 -5.57
CA ASN A 63 -13.99 -3.09 -5.40
C ASN A 63 -12.50 -3.20 -5.03
N TRP A 64 -12.16 -4.08 -4.09
CA TRP A 64 -10.77 -4.31 -3.70
C TRP A 64 -9.90 -4.82 -4.86
N LEU A 65 -10.41 -5.70 -5.72
CA LEU A 65 -9.70 -6.23 -6.89
C LEU A 65 -9.32 -5.13 -7.90
N ASP A 66 -10.17 -4.11 -8.05
CA ASP A 66 -9.88 -2.95 -8.91
C ASP A 66 -8.94 -1.98 -8.19
N THR A 67 -9.23 -1.69 -6.92
CA THR A 67 -8.44 -0.78 -6.08
C THR A 67 -6.99 -1.23 -5.92
N VAL A 68 -6.71 -2.53 -5.76
CA VAL A 68 -5.33 -3.01 -5.60
C VAL A 68 -4.49 -2.70 -6.85
N LYS A 69 -5.05 -2.90 -8.05
CA LYS A 69 -4.36 -2.60 -9.32
C LYS A 69 -4.03 -1.12 -9.44
N ILE A 70 -4.98 -0.25 -9.10
CA ILE A 70 -4.79 1.20 -9.16
C ILE A 70 -3.75 1.63 -8.11
N SER A 71 -3.87 1.12 -6.89
CA SER A 71 -2.97 1.46 -5.78
C SER A 71 -1.51 1.09 -6.11
N MET A 72 -1.28 -0.09 -6.68
CA MET A 72 0.06 -0.53 -7.09
C MET A 72 0.62 0.33 -8.22
N ARG A 73 -0.11 0.40 -9.35
CA ARG A 73 0.38 1.01 -10.59
C ARG A 73 0.51 2.53 -10.55
N THR A 74 -0.26 3.19 -9.69
CA THR A 74 -0.33 4.66 -9.66
C THR A 74 0.18 5.20 -8.34
N LEU A 75 -0.48 4.86 -7.23
CA LEU A 75 -0.27 5.53 -5.96
C LEU A 75 1.10 5.20 -5.35
N PHE A 76 1.35 3.91 -5.09
CA PHE A 76 2.58 3.48 -4.44
C PHE A 76 3.79 3.51 -5.39
N THR A 77 3.60 3.14 -6.66
CA THR A 77 4.64 3.33 -7.68
C THR A 77 5.03 4.81 -7.82
N GLY A 78 4.04 5.70 -7.89
CA GLY A 78 4.29 7.14 -8.01
C GLY A 78 5.06 7.70 -6.81
N GLU A 79 4.69 7.31 -5.59
CA GLU A 79 5.42 7.74 -4.40
C GLU A 79 6.84 7.14 -4.35
N LYS A 80 7.02 5.87 -4.74
CA LYS A 80 8.35 5.25 -4.80
C LYS A 80 9.27 6.00 -5.75
N ILE A 81 8.79 6.31 -6.96
CA ILE A 81 9.53 7.08 -7.96
C ILE A 81 9.89 8.47 -7.44
N LEU A 82 8.96 9.15 -6.77
CA LEU A 82 9.21 10.49 -6.24
C LEU A 82 10.24 10.47 -5.10
N CYS A 83 10.12 9.55 -4.15
CA CYS A 83 11.11 9.37 -3.10
C CYS A 83 12.51 9.07 -3.70
N ASP A 84 12.57 8.14 -4.66
CA ASP A 84 13.81 7.74 -5.34
C ASP A 84 14.47 8.91 -6.08
N HIS A 85 13.66 9.76 -6.72
CA HIS A 85 14.14 10.91 -7.47
C HIS A 85 14.57 12.07 -6.56
N VAL A 86 13.72 12.46 -5.59
CA VAL A 86 13.96 13.64 -4.73
C VAL A 86 15.11 13.38 -3.76
N PHE A 87 15.23 12.17 -3.21
CA PHE A 87 16.25 11.80 -2.24
C PHE A 87 17.26 10.79 -2.80
N ALA A 88 17.59 10.93 -4.09
CA ALA A 88 18.58 10.09 -4.77
C ALA A 88 19.96 10.12 -4.08
N SER A 89 20.30 11.20 -3.38
CA SER A 89 21.57 11.37 -2.67
C SER A 89 21.65 10.68 -1.31
N SER A 90 20.55 10.14 -0.78
CA SER A 90 20.52 9.49 0.54
C SER A 90 19.50 8.35 0.59
N ASP A 91 20.00 7.11 0.63
CA ASP A 91 19.15 5.90 0.75
C ASP A 91 18.35 5.89 2.06
N SER A 92 18.94 6.36 3.17
CA SER A 92 18.27 6.38 4.47
C SER A 92 17.10 7.36 4.54
N ILE A 93 17.25 8.55 3.95
CA ILE A 93 16.15 9.53 3.85
C ILE A 93 15.07 8.99 2.91
N ARG A 94 15.47 8.44 1.76
CA ARG A 94 14.56 7.85 0.77
C ARG A 94 13.70 6.74 1.36
N GLU A 95 14.33 5.78 2.03
CA GLU A 95 13.63 4.70 2.73
C GLU A 95 12.70 5.26 3.80
N SER A 96 13.20 6.18 4.65
CA SER A 96 12.40 6.77 5.73
C SER A 96 11.16 7.51 5.22
N CYS A 97 11.30 8.31 4.15
CA CYS A 97 10.19 9.00 3.51
C CYS A 97 9.18 8.02 2.94
N PHE A 98 9.61 7.11 2.07
CA PHE A 98 8.72 6.17 1.41
C PHE A 98 7.94 5.31 2.42
N THR A 99 8.63 4.81 3.45
CA THR A 99 8.02 3.99 4.50
C THR A 99 6.99 4.76 5.29
N GLU A 100 7.28 5.98 5.74
CA GLU A 100 6.34 6.78 6.52
C GLU A 100 5.08 7.13 5.71
N ILE A 101 5.25 7.44 4.42
CA ILE A 101 4.17 7.85 3.53
C ILE A 101 3.28 6.66 3.12
N SER A 102 3.88 5.51 2.80
CA SER A 102 3.14 4.44 2.08
C SER A 102 2.72 3.26 2.97
N LYS A 103 3.42 3.01 4.09
CA LYS A 103 3.28 1.76 4.85
C LYS A 103 1.88 1.57 5.41
N GLN A 104 1.30 2.60 6.01
CA GLN A 104 -0.02 2.49 6.64
C GLN A 104 -1.11 2.17 5.62
N GLY A 105 -1.18 2.93 4.53
CA GLY A 105 -2.13 2.69 3.43
C GLY A 105 -2.00 1.29 2.84
N ALA A 106 -0.77 0.86 2.56
CA ALA A 106 -0.51 -0.48 2.03
C ALA A 106 -0.89 -1.59 3.01
N THR A 107 -0.59 -1.42 4.31
CA THR A 107 -1.00 -2.37 5.36
C THR A 107 -2.52 -2.48 5.46
N ILE A 108 -3.27 -1.38 5.33
CA ILE A 108 -4.73 -1.42 5.33
C ILE A 108 -5.23 -2.16 4.09
N LEU A 109 -4.70 -1.82 2.90
CA LEU A 109 -5.05 -2.48 1.64
C LEU A 109 -4.88 -4.00 1.71
N PHE A 110 -3.73 -4.48 2.20
CA PHE A 110 -3.45 -5.92 2.31
C PHE A 110 -4.03 -6.59 3.56
N SER A 111 -4.60 -5.83 4.50
CA SER A 111 -5.36 -6.41 5.63
C SER A 111 -6.68 -7.01 5.19
N PHE A 112 -7.31 -6.48 4.14
CA PHE A 112 -8.61 -6.93 3.67
C PHE A 112 -8.59 -8.41 3.20
N PRO A 113 -7.68 -8.83 2.30
CA PRO A 113 -7.51 -10.24 1.94
C PRO A 113 -7.29 -11.16 3.14
N GLU A 114 -6.49 -10.74 4.13
CA GLU A 114 -6.22 -11.55 5.32
C GLU A 114 -7.49 -11.79 6.15
N VAL A 115 -8.37 -10.79 6.22
CA VAL A 115 -9.64 -10.88 6.94
C VAL A 115 -10.64 -11.72 6.16
N VAL A 116 -10.69 -11.58 4.83
CA VAL A 116 -11.51 -12.43 3.95
C VAL A 116 -11.11 -13.90 4.06
N ALA A 117 -9.81 -14.20 4.10
CA ALA A 117 -9.27 -15.55 4.27
C ALA A 117 -9.73 -16.23 5.58
N LYS A 118 -10.02 -15.44 6.62
CA LYS A 118 -10.52 -15.92 7.93
C LYS A 118 -12.06 -16.07 7.97
N SER A 119 -12.77 -15.65 6.93
CA SER A 119 -14.23 -15.70 6.91
C SER A 119 -14.74 -17.14 6.79
N LYS A 120 -15.99 -17.39 7.22
CA LYS A 120 -16.62 -18.71 7.08
C LYS A 120 -16.61 -19.16 5.61
N LYS A 121 -16.03 -20.34 5.35
CA LYS A 121 -15.96 -20.96 4.02
C LYS A 121 -17.36 -21.40 3.58
N SER A 122 -17.75 -21.05 2.37
CA SER A 122 -18.94 -21.60 1.69
C SER A 122 -18.67 -21.69 0.17
N PRO A 123 -19.39 -22.54 -0.57
CA PRO A 123 -19.16 -22.74 -2.00
C PRO A 123 -19.22 -21.44 -2.82
N GLU A 124 -20.10 -20.51 -2.44
CA GLU A 124 -20.30 -19.23 -3.11
C GLU A 124 -19.06 -18.33 -3.02
N LYS A 125 -18.26 -18.47 -1.94
CA LYS A 125 -17.08 -17.63 -1.71
C LYS A 125 -15.82 -18.11 -2.41
N ILE A 126 -15.79 -19.37 -2.85
CA ILE A 126 -14.56 -19.97 -3.34
C ILE A 126 -14.01 -19.23 -4.55
N PHE A 127 -14.89 -18.82 -5.47
CA PHE A 127 -14.51 -18.06 -6.66
C PHE A 127 -13.93 -16.70 -6.30
N ARG A 128 -14.52 -15.99 -5.33
CA ARG A 128 -14.04 -14.67 -4.91
C ARG A 128 -12.72 -14.75 -4.13
N VAL A 129 -12.52 -15.82 -3.37
CA VAL A 129 -11.23 -16.12 -2.73
C VAL A 129 -10.15 -16.39 -3.79
N LEU A 130 -10.48 -17.14 -4.85
CA LEU A 130 -9.58 -17.37 -5.98
C LEU A 130 -9.27 -16.08 -6.73
N ASP A 131 -10.25 -15.20 -6.93
CA ASP A 131 -10.01 -13.89 -7.57
C ASP A 131 -9.00 -13.05 -6.76
N ILE A 132 -9.12 -13.02 -5.43
CA ILE A 132 -8.17 -12.33 -4.54
C ILE A 132 -6.79 -12.96 -4.63
N TYR A 133 -6.72 -14.29 -4.59
CA TYR A 133 -5.46 -15.03 -4.72
C TYR A 133 -4.76 -14.64 -6.03
N THR A 134 -5.47 -14.74 -7.15
CA THR A 134 -4.95 -14.39 -8.48
C THR A 134 -4.48 -12.95 -8.52
N ALA A 135 -5.27 -12.00 -7.99
CA ALA A 135 -4.89 -10.59 -7.99
C ALA A 135 -3.59 -10.34 -7.21
N ILE A 136 -3.41 -10.93 -6.02
CA ILE A 136 -2.16 -10.75 -5.26
C ILE A 136 -1.00 -11.43 -5.98
N SER A 137 -1.18 -12.64 -6.52
CA SER A 137 -0.14 -13.37 -7.25
C SER A 137 0.32 -12.65 -8.51
N GLU A 138 -0.60 -12.08 -9.29
CA GLU A 138 -0.29 -11.32 -10.51
C GLU A 138 0.44 -10.00 -10.20
N ASN A 139 0.10 -9.34 -9.10
CA ASN A 139 0.74 -8.09 -8.69
C ASN A 139 2.00 -8.33 -7.82
N TRP A 140 2.35 -9.58 -7.52
CA TRP A 140 3.45 -9.91 -6.61
C TRP A 140 4.81 -9.28 -7.00
N PRO A 141 5.26 -9.32 -8.27
CA PRO A 141 6.52 -8.69 -8.65
C PRO A 141 6.54 -7.17 -8.39
N GLU A 142 5.40 -6.52 -8.58
CA GLU A 142 5.23 -5.07 -8.36
C GLU A 142 5.23 -4.76 -6.85
N ILE A 143 4.55 -5.58 -6.04
CA ILE A 143 4.59 -5.52 -4.57
C ILE A 143 6.02 -5.65 -4.05
N GLU A 144 6.80 -6.60 -4.56
CA GLU A 144 8.20 -6.77 -4.14
C GLU A 144 9.08 -5.60 -4.54
N SER A 145 8.90 -5.07 -5.75
CA SER A 145 9.67 -3.95 -6.26
C SER A 145 9.41 -2.66 -5.47
N ILE A 146 8.13 -2.34 -5.24
CA ILE A 146 7.70 -1.12 -4.56
C ILE A 146 8.08 -1.16 -3.08
N PHE A 147 7.76 -2.25 -2.38
CA PHE A 147 8.02 -2.42 -0.94
C PHE A 147 9.31 -3.19 -0.68
N SER A 148 10.37 -2.82 -1.43
CA SER A 148 11.67 -3.50 -1.42
C SER A 148 12.51 -3.21 -0.17
N PHE A 149 12.21 -2.14 0.56
CA PHE A 149 12.90 -1.80 1.80
C PHE A 149 12.52 -2.72 2.96
N GLU A 150 13.46 -2.97 3.87
CA GLU A 150 13.23 -3.79 5.06
C GLU A 150 12.19 -3.14 5.99
N SER A 151 12.21 -1.82 6.12
CA SER A 151 11.20 -1.10 6.91
C SER A 151 9.76 -1.23 6.37
N THR A 152 9.61 -1.65 5.10
CA THR A 152 8.31 -1.99 4.46
C THR A 152 8.04 -3.49 4.35
N ALA A 153 8.92 -4.36 4.84
CA ALA A 153 8.80 -5.82 4.71
C ALA A 153 7.48 -6.37 5.29
N SER A 154 6.89 -5.71 6.28
CA SER A 154 5.58 -6.08 6.85
C SER A 154 4.46 -6.09 5.81
N VAL A 155 4.52 -5.21 4.80
CA VAL A 155 3.53 -5.15 3.70
C VAL A 155 3.63 -6.41 2.84
N ARG A 156 4.85 -6.77 2.43
CA ARG A 156 5.13 -8.01 1.67
C ARG A 156 4.72 -9.25 2.46
N TYR A 157 5.07 -9.30 3.75
CA TYR A 157 4.69 -10.39 4.64
C TYR A 157 3.17 -10.55 4.75
N GLN A 158 2.44 -9.44 4.86
CA GLN A 158 0.97 -9.47 4.96
C GLN A 158 0.31 -9.96 3.67
N ALA A 159 0.80 -9.52 2.51
CA ALA A 159 0.34 -10.01 1.21
C ALA A 159 0.58 -11.52 1.05
N ILE A 160 1.78 -12.02 1.38
CA ILE A 160 2.10 -13.46 1.36
C ILE A 160 1.23 -14.24 2.35
N THR A 161 1.09 -13.74 3.59
CA THR A 161 0.31 -14.43 4.63
C THR A 161 -1.14 -14.58 4.20
N SER A 162 -1.68 -13.59 3.49
CA SER A 162 -3.01 -13.66 2.90
C SER A 162 -3.09 -14.78 1.86
N LEU A 163 -2.14 -14.87 0.91
CA LEU A 163 -2.07 -15.96 -0.07
C LEU A 163 -2.04 -17.35 0.57
N ILE A 164 -1.20 -17.55 1.60
CA ILE A 164 -1.05 -18.85 2.28
C ILE A 164 -2.37 -19.28 2.93
N ARG A 165 -3.13 -18.33 3.49
CA ARG A 165 -4.40 -18.61 4.17
C ARG A 165 -5.59 -18.76 3.22
N LEU A 166 -5.47 -18.26 1.99
CA LEU A 166 -6.49 -18.41 0.95
C LEU A 166 -6.41 -19.80 0.28
N LYS A 167 -5.29 -20.53 0.44
CA LYS A 167 -5.11 -21.93 0.02
C LYS A 167 -5.91 -22.90 0.89
#